data_AF-A0A2V9W1F5-F1
#
_entry.id   AF-A0A2V9W1F5-F1
#
_cell.length_a   1.000
_cell.length_b   1.000
_cell.length_c   1.000
_cell.angle_alpha   90.00
_cell.angle_beta   90.00
_cell.angle_gamma   90.00
#
_symmetry.space_group_name_H-M   'P 1'
#
loop_
_entity.id
_entity.type
_entity.pdbx_description
1 polymer ?
#
loop_
_entity_poly.entity_id
_entity_poly.type
_entity_poly.pdbx_seq_one_letter_code
_entity_poly.pdbx_strand_id
1 'polypeptide(L)'
;MKKRGIPTVYYVAPQFWAWRQGRVRLIRDYIDKALVIFPFEEKFYRDRGVDATFVGHPLAELPHPAIERDDYAAEFHLDLAKPWITLMPGSRVKEVRMNLPTILESASRLGPGYEFLLPVAPTLDRSFLQGLIGAQKVTLVPESLPAL
;
A
#
# COMPACT_ATOMS: atom_id res chain seq x y z
N MET A 1 -2.04 -0.17 30.77
CA MET A 1 -0.57 -0.21 30.80
C MET A 1 0.01 0.92 31.64
N LYS A 2 -0.04 2.18 31.19
CA LYS A 2 0.55 3.34 31.91
C LYS A 2 0.07 3.55 33.36
N LYS A 3 -1.25 3.47 33.62
CA LYS A 3 -1.81 3.53 35.00
C LYS A 3 -1.31 2.41 35.93
N ARG A 4 -0.79 1.31 35.36
CA ARG A 4 -0.22 0.17 36.10
C ARG A 4 1.32 0.22 36.15
N GLY A 5 1.94 1.33 35.72
CA GLY A 5 3.39 1.48 35.67
C GLY A 5 4.10 0.60 34.64
N ILE A 6 3.37 0.02 33.68
CA ILE A 6 3.95 -0.85 32.64
C ILE A 6 4.43 0.05 31.48
N PRO A 7 5.72 -0.03 31.09
CA PRO A 7 6.26 0.69 29.94
C PRO A 7 5.54 0.33 28.64
N THR A 8 5.34 1.32 27.78
CA THR A 8 4.58 1.24 26.54
C THR A 8 5.38 1.80 25.38
N VAL A 9 5.64 0.95 24.39
CA VAL A 9 6.26 1.32 23.13
C VAL A 9 5.22 1.18 22.02
N TYR A 10 5.13 2.18 21.15
CA TYR A 10 4.27 2.14 19.97
C TYR A 10 5.12 2.04 18.72
N TYR A 11 5.08 0.88 18.07
CA TYR A 11 5.77 0.63 16.81
C TYR A 11 4.87 0.98 15.62
N VAL A 12 5.43 1.65 14.61
CA VAL A 12 4.70 2.26 13.50
C VAL A 12 3.67 3.25 14.03
N ALA A 13 4.17 4.37 14.56
CA ALA A 13 3.32 5.40 15.14
C ALA A 13 2.25 5.90 14.15
N PRO A 14 1.05 6.29 14.61
CA PRO A 14 -0.01 6.76 13.73
C PRO A 14 0.43 7.99 12.94
N GLN A 15 0.12 8.08 11.65
CA GLN A 15 0.54 9.19 10.79
C GLN A 15 -0.26 10.49 11.04
N PHE A 16 -0.25 11.01 12.27
CA PHE A 16 -1.03 12.20 12.66
C PHE A 16 -0.56 13.48 11.96
N TRP A 17 0.65 13.47 11.41
CA TRP A 17 1.11 14.55 10.53
C TRP A 17 0.21 14.69 9.30
N ALA A 18 -0.32 13.59 8.78
CA ALA A 18 -1.20 13.57 7.62
C ALA A 18 -2.66 13.92 7.98
N TRP A 19 -3.09 13.76 9.23
CA TRP A 19 -4.46 14.03 9.66
C TRP A 19 -4.63 14.11 11.19
N ARG A 20 -5.58 14.94 11.67
CA ARG A 20 -5.97 15.05 13.09
C ARG A 20 -4.79 15.23 14.07
N GLN A 21 -3.89 16.17 13.78
CA GLN A 21 -2.70 16.47 14.61
C GLN A 21 -2.98 16.66 16.11
N GLY A 22 -4.19 17.13 16.49
CA GLY A 22 -4.59 17.25 17.90
C GLY A 22 -4.58 15.94 18.69
N ARG A 23 -4.57 14.78 18.03
CA ARG A 23 -4.48 13.45 18.66
C ARG A 23 -3.06 13.08 19.08
N VAL A 24 -2.04 13.85 18.73
CA VAL A 24 -0.67 13.65 19.24
C VAL A 24 -0.63 13.73 20.77
N ARG A 25 -1.55 14.51 21.39
CA ARG A 25 -1.71 14.55 22.85
C ARG A 25 -1.98 13.16 23.45
N LEU A 26 -2.78 12.32 22.79
CA LEU A 26 -3.04 10.96 23.26
C LEU A 26 -1.76 10.12 23.28
N ILE A 27 -0.90 10.28 22.27
CA ILE A 27 0.37 9.54 22.21
C ILE A 27 1.23 9.94 23.40
N ARG A 28 1.42 11.24 23.60
CA ARG A 28 2.17 11.80 24.73
C ARG A 28 1.62 11.31 26.08
N ASP A 29 0.30 11.27 26.22
CA ASP A 29 -0.33 10.95 27.49
C ASP A 29 -0.30 9.44 27.79
N TYR A 30 -0.23 8.55 26.78
CA TYR A 30 -0.37 7.10 26.96
C TYR A 30 0.83 6.24 26.58
N ILE A 31 1.81 6.78 25.85
CA ILE A 31 2.96 6.04 25.33
C ILE A 31 4.24 6.61 25.95
N ASP A 32 5.20 5.73 26.23
CA ASP A 32 6.52 6.11 26.76
C ASP A 32 7.53 6.32 25.62
N LYS A 33 7.43 5.55 24.53
CA LYS A 33 8.27 5.71 23.34
C LYS A 33 7.54 5.37 22.03
N ALA A 34 7.72 6.20 21.01
CA ALA A 34 7.26 5.93 19.65
C ALA A 34 8.43 5.49 18.77
N LEU A 35 8.24 4.40 18.02
CA LEU A 35 9.17 3.96 16.99
C LEU A 35 8.53 4.25 15.64
N VAL A 36 9.12 5.17 14.90
CA VAL A 36 8.55 5.74 13.67
C VAL A 36 9.30 5.22 12.44
N ILE A 37 8.61 5.14 11.31
CA ILE A 37 9.14 4.48 10.10
C ILE A 37 9.41 5.46 8.95
N PHE A 38 9.07 6.74 9.10
CA PHE A 38 9.53 7.80 8.22
C PHE A 38 10.48 8.76 8.94
N PRO A 39 11.58 9.21 8.31
CA PRO A 39 12.60 10.00 9.00
C PRO A 39 12.08 11.34 9.54
N PHE A 40 11.11 11.96 8.88
CA PHE A 40 10.53 13.23 9.33
C PHE A 40 9.57 13.08 10.53
N GLU A 41 9.05 11.87 10.79
CA GLU A 41 8.11 11.64 11.90
C GLU A 41 8.78 11.82 13.26
N GLU A 42 10.07 11.49 13.38
CA GLU A 42 10.81 11.63 14.63
C GLU A 42 10.77 13.07 15.11
N LYS A 43 11.10 14.01 14.22
CA LYS A 43 11.04 15.44 14.52
C LYS A 43 9.61 15.89 14.82
N PHE A 44 8.64 15.47 13.99
CA PHE A 44 7.23 15.85 14.15
C PHE A 44 6.70 15.51 15.56
N TYR A 45 7.06 14.34 16.08
CA TYR A 45 6.66 13.86 17.40
C TYR A 45 7.44 14.52 18.55
N ARG A 46 8.77 14.65 18.41
CA ARG A 46 9.62 15.30 19.42
C ARG A 46 9.24 16.75 19.66
N ASP A 47 8.97 17.51 18.59
CA ASP A 47 8.48 18.89 18.68
C ASP A 47 7.16 19.01 19.47
N ARG A 48 6.42 17.90 19.65
CA ARG A 48 5.13 17.83 20.35
C ARG A 48 5.23 17.10 21.71
N GLY A 49 6.45 16.87 22.19
CA GLY A 49 6.73 16.30 23.51
C GLY A 49 6.55 14.78 23.58
N VAL A 50 6.67 14.07 22.47
CA VAL A 50 6.68 12.59 22.43
C VAL A 50 8.12 12.12 22.21
N ASP A 51 8.63 11.22 23.07
CA ASP A 51 9.89 10.52 22.78
C ASP A 51 9.69 9.61 21.56
N ALA A 52 10.37 9.94 20.47
CA ALA A 52 10.29 9.23 19.21
C ALA A 52 11.69 8.88 18.71
N THR A 53 11.80 7.74 18.02
CA THR A 53 13.02 7.28 17.34
C THR A 53 12.65 6.71 15.98
N PHE A 54 13.29 7.19 14.92
CA PHE A 54 13.24 6.60 13.59
C PHE A 54 14.04 5.30 13.58
N VAL A 55 13.41 4.22 13.12
CA VAL A 55 13.99 2.87 13.16
C VAL A 55 14.10 2.22 11.78
N GLY A 56 13.99 3.00 10.71
CA GLY A 56 13.92 2.47 9.36
C GLY A 56 12.49 2.14 8.93
N HIS A 57 12.32 1.85 7.64
CA HIS A 57 11.03 1.49 7.07
C HIS A 57 11.05 -0.01 6.71
N PRO A 58 10.15 -0.85 7.27
CA PRO A 58 10.18 -2.30 7.03
C PRO A 58 10.17 -2.68 5.54
N LEU A 59 9.40 -1.95 4.73
CA LEU A 59 9.34 -2.20 3.28
C LEU A 59 10.61 -1.77 2.52
N ALA A 60 11.46 -0.92 3.09
CA ALA A 60 12.70 -0.49 2.43
C ALA A 60 13.79 -1.58 2.48
N GLU A 61 13.65 -2.56 3.37
CA GLU A 61 14.58 -3.67 3.54
C GLU A 61 14.10 -4.95 2.83
N LEU A 62 12.95 -4.90 2.14
CA LEU A 62 12.47 -6.05 1.38
C LEU A 62 13.40 -6.35 0.20
N PRO A 63 13.75 -7.63 -0.03
CA PRO A 63 14.51 -8.00 -1.21
C PRO A 63 13.71 -7.70 -2.47
N HIS A 64 14.42 -7.47 -3.58
CA HIS A 64 13.79 -7.42 -4.89
C HIS A 64 13.06 -8.74 -5.20
N PRO A 65 11.99 -8.70 -6.01
CA PRO A 65 11.35 -9.91 -6.49
C PRO A 65 12.38 -10.85 -7.13
N ALA A 66 12.33 -12.13 -6.78
CA ALA A 66 13.23 -13.14 -7.33
C ALA A 66 12.80 -13.66 -8.72
N ILE A 67 11.57 -13.33 -9.14
CA ILE A 67 11.04 -13.73 -10.45
C ILE A 67 11.57 -12.80 -11.54
N GLU A 68 12.14 -13.38 -12.59
CA GLU A 68 12.57 -12.64 -13.76
C GLU A 68 11.37 -12.21 -14.62
N ARG A 69 11.54 -11.13 -15.37
CA ARG A 69 10.47 -10.56 -16.20
C ARG A 69 9.91 -11.56 -17.22
N ASP A 70 10.78 -12.37 -17.82
CA ASP A 70 10.39 -13.35 -18.85
C ASP A 70 9.57 -14.49 -18.26
N ASP A 71 9.93 -14.96 -17.07
CA ASP A 71 9.17 -15.99 -16.34
C ASP A 71 7.79 -15.45 -15.93
N TYR A 72 7.74 -14.21 -15.41
CA TYR A 72 6.48 -13.56 -15.06
C TYR A 72 5.59 -13.35 -16.30
N ALA A 73 6.19 -13.02 -17.45
CA ALA A 73 5.46 -12.87 -18.70
C ALA A 73 4.87 -14.21 -19.16
N ALA A 74 5.64 -15.29 -19.07
CA ALA A 74 5.18 -16.63 -19.43
C ALA A 74 4.04 -17.09 -18.52
N GLU A 75 4.16 -16.89 -17.21
CA GLU A 75 3.16 -17.27 -16.21
C GLU A 75 1.82 -16.55 -16.42
N PHE A 76 1.85 -15.24 -16.72
CA PHE A 76 0.65 -14.41 -16.84
C PHE A 76 0.27 -14.07 -18.28
N HIS A 77 0.88 -14.76 -19.26
CA HIS A 77 0.63 -14.59 -20.70
C HIS A 77 0.74 -13.13 -21.19
N LEU A 78 1.80 -12.45 -20.75
CA LEU A 78 2.05 -11.05 -21.08
C LEU A 78 2.99 -10.94 -22.29
N ASP A 79 2.75 -9.94 -23.12
CA ASP A 79 3.62 -9.62 -24.24
C ASP A 79 4.86 -8.85 -23.76
N LEU A 80 6.04 -9.46 -23.90
CA LEU A 80 7.32 -8.86 -23.51
C LEU A 80 7.70 -7.65 -24.36
N ALA A 81 7.22 -7.58 -25.61
CA ALA A 81 7.51 -6.46 -26.51
C ALA A 81 6.73 -5.19 -26.13
N LYS A 82 5.68 -5.32 -25.30
CA LYS A 82 4.87 -4.20 -24.86
C LYS A 82 5.29 -3.68 -23.48
N PRO A 83 5.18 -2.36 -23.23
CA PRO A 83 5.28 -1.83 -21.89
C PRO A 83 4.10 -2.30 -21.04
N TRP A 84 4.38 -2.58 -19.76
CA TRP A 84 3.39 -3.07 -18.80
C TRP A 84 2.97 -1.96 -17.87
N ILE A 85 1.66 -1.82 -17.63
CA ILE A 85 1.08 -0.81 -16.75
C ILE A 85 0.26 -1.51 -15.67
N THR A 86 0.63 -1.30 -14.42
CA THR A 86 -0.12 -1.81 -13.26
C THR A 86 -1.24 -0.85 -12.88
N LEU A 87 -2.46 -1.37 -12.82
CA LEU A 87 -3.66 -0.68 -12.37
C LEU A 87 -3.85 -0.94 -10.87
N MET A 88 -3.82 0.12 -10.05
CA MET A 88 -3.96 0.03 -8.60
C MET A 88 -5.18 0.81 -8.12
N PRO A 89 -6.41 0.26 -8.25
CA PRO A 89 -7.64 0.97 -7.91
C PRO A 89 -7.88 1.12 -6.40
N GLY A 90 -7.08 0.43 -5.57
CA GLY A 90 -7.22 0.36 -4.12
C GLY A 90 -7.46 -1.07 -3.64
N SER A 91 -7.34 -1.31 -2.34
CA SER A 91 -7.53 -2.62 -1.73
C SER A 91 -8.94 -2.82 -1.16
N ARG A 92 -9.71 -1.75 -1.00
CA ARG A 92 -11.07 -1.82 -0.43
C ARG A 92 -12.13 -1.71 -1.51
N VAL A 93 -13.23 -2.45 -1.37
CA VAL A 93 -14.37 -2.43 -2.30
C VAL A 93 -14.83 -1.01 -2.64
N LYS A 94 -14.90 -0.10 -1.66
CA LYS A 94 -15.30 1.29 -1.90
C LYS A 94 -14.29 2.05 -2.79
N GLU A 95 -12.99 1.88 -2.54
CA GLU A 95 -11.93 2.50 -3.36
C GLU A 95 -12.03 1.99 -4.79
N VAL A 96 -12.15 0.67 -4.97
CA VAL A 96 -12.29 0.04 -6.28
C VAL A 96 -13.51 0.56 -7.05
N ARG A 97 -14.69 0.62 -6.41
CA ARG A 97 -15.91 1.14 -7.04
C ARG A 97 -15.77 2.58 -7.51
N MET A 98 -15.03 3.40 -6.77
CA MET A 98 -14.85 4.82 -7.10
C MET A 98 -13.75 5.04 -8.15
N ASN A 99 -12.65 4.29 -8.09
CA ASN A 99 -11.45 4.57 -8.87
C ASN A 99 -11.35 3.73 -10.15
N LEU A 100 -11.74 2.45 -10.11
CA LEU A 100 -11.50 1.50 -11.21
C LEU A 100 -12.14 1.95 -12.53
N PRO A 101 -13.39 2.48 -12.58
CA PRO A 101 -13.98 2.92 -13.84
C PRO A 101 -13.15 3.98 -14.57
N THR A 102 -12.66 5.00 -13.87
CA THR A 102 -11.84 6.07 -14.45
C THR A 102 -10.44 5.58 -14.85
N ILE A 103 -9.88 4.65 -14.09
CA ILE A 103 -8.60 4.01 -14.42
C ILE A 103 -8.73 3.19 -15.72
N LEU A 104 -9.82 2.43 -15.86
CA LEU A 104 -10.11 1.64 -17.08
C LEU A 104 -10.36 2.54 -18.29
N GLU A 105 -11.08 3.65 -18.12
CA GLU A 105 -11.24 4.64 -19.18
C GLU A 105 -9.88 5.19 -19.65
N SER A 106 -8.99 5.50 -18.70
CA SER A 106 -7.64 5.98 -19.01
C SER A 106 -6.82 4.91 -19.75
N ALA A 107 -6.89 3.65 -19.32
CA ALA A 107 -6.25 2.53 -20.00
C ALA A 107 -6.77 2.35 -21.44
N SER A 108 -8.09 2.47 -21.63
CA SER A 108 -8.69 2.40 -22.98
C SER A 108 -8.20 3.52 -23.90
N ARG A 109 -7.97 4.73 -23.37
CA ARG A 109 -7.44 5.87 -24.14
C ARG A 109 -5.97 5.68 -24.54
N LEU A 110 -5.17 4.97 -23.73
CA LEU A 110 -3.79 4.61 -24.08
C LEU A 110 -3.75 3.56 -25.21
N GLY A 111 -4.78 2.72 -25.31
CA GLY A 111 -4.96 1.77 -26.40
C GLY A 111 -4.17 0.46 -26.24
N PRO A 112 -4.17 -0.40 -27.27
CA PRO A 112 -3.72 -1.79 -27.19
C PRO A 112 -2.19 -1.99 -27.20
N GLY A 113 -1.42 -0.91 -27.25
CA GLY A 113 0.05 -0.92 -27.25
C GLY A 113 0.67 -1.28 -25.90
N TYR A 114 -0.14 -1.47 -24.87
CA TYR A 114 0.27 -1.79 -23.50
C TYR A 114 -0.36 -3.09 -23.03
N GLU A 115 0.31 -3.78 -22.10
CA GLU A 115 -0.34 -4.80 -21.26
C GLU A 115 -0.76 -4.16 -19.93
N PHE A 116 -2.03 -4.31 -19.58
CA PHE A 116 -2.57 -3.80 -18.32
C PHE A 116 -2.71 -4.93 -17.30
N LEU A 117 -2.15 -4.75 -16.12
CA LEU A 117 -2.17 -5.73 -15.04
C LEU A 117 -2.87 -5.16 -13.82
N LEU A 118 -3.64 -5.96 -13.09
CA LEU A 118 -4.27 -5.54 -11.84
C LEU A 118 -3.99 -6.59 -10.75
N PRO A 119 -3.12 -6.27 -9.78
CA PRO A 119 -2.90 -7.10 -8.60
C PRO A 119 -4.15 -7.14 -7.73
N VAL A 120 -4.62 -8.35 -7.44
CA VAL A 120 -5.85 -8.55 -6.64
C VAL A 120 -5.48 -8.62 -5.16
N ALA A 121 -5.84 -7.59 -4.41
CA ALA A 121 -5.70 -7.59 -2.96
C ALA A 121 -6.56 -8.70 -2.32
N PRO A 122 -6.11 -9.36 -1.22
CA PRO A 122 -6.85 -10.42 -0.53
C PRO A 122 -8.25 -10.03 -0.05
N THR A 123 -8.49 -8.74 0.15
CA THR A 123 -9.76 -8.15 0.57
C THR A 123 -10.76 -7.98 -0.57
N LEU A 124 -10.39 -8.35 -1.81
CA LEU A 124 -11.20 -8.19 -3.00
C LEU A 124 -11.55 -9.54 -3.61
N ASP A 125 -12.81 -9.67 -4.01
CA ASP A 125 -13.28 -10.81 -4.78
C ASP A 125 -12.95 -10.64 -6.27
N ARG A 126 -12.46 -11.71 -6.90
CA ARG A 126 -12.10 -11.70 -8.33
C ARG A 126 -13.31 -11.49 -9.23
N SER A 127 -14.46 -12.08 -8.89
CA SER A 127 -15.67 -11.94 -9.71
C SER A 127 -16.23 -10.52 -9.69
N PHE A 128 -16.14 -9.85 -8.53
CA PHE A 128 -16.46 -8.43 -8.38
C PHE A 128 -15.59 -7.56 -9.28
N LEU A 129 -14.27 -7.81 -9.32
CA LEU A 129 -13.35 -7.08 -10.21
C LEU A 129 -13.65 -7.35 -11.68
N GLN A 130 -13.84 -8.61 -12.06
CA GLN A 130 -14.20 -9.00 -13.43
C GLN A 130 -15.48 -8.32 -13.90
N GLY A 131 -16.50 -8.24 -13.03
CA GLY A 131 -17.74 -7.53 -13.33
C GLY A 131 -17.56 -6.04 -13.62
N LEU A 132 -16.58 -5.39 -12.98
CA LEU A 132 -16.25 -3.98 -13.24
C LEU A 132 -15.36 -3.78 -14.47
N ILE A 133 -14.44 -4.72 -14.74
CA ILE A 133 -13.53 -4.69 -15.90
C ILE A 133 -14.31 -4.94 -17.19
N GLY A 134 -15.31 -5.83 -17.15
CA GLY A 134 -16.10 -6.20 -18.31
C GLY A 134 -15.24 -6.85 -19.39
N ALA A 135 -15.32 -6.35 -20.63
CA ALA A 135 -14.61 -6.91 -21.79
C ALA A 135 -13.20 -6.32 -22.02
N GLN A 136 -12.73 -5.40 -21.16
CA GLN A 136 -11.42 -4.80 -21.33
C GLN A 136 -10.30 -5.81 -21.06
N LYS A 137 -9.22 -5.75 -21.85
CA LYS A 137 -8.06 -6.62 -21.68
C LYS A 137 -7.22 -6.15 -20.49
N VAL A 138 -7.51 -6.71 -19.31
CA VAL A 138 -6.74 -6.50 -18.07
C VAL A 138 -6.43 -7.85 -17.44
N THR A 139 -5.15 -8.13 -17.22
CA THR A 139 -4.68 -9.38 -16.60
C THR A 139 -4.74 -9.26 -15.08
N LEU A 140 -5.56 -10.11 -14.44
CA LEU A 140 -5.67 -10.17 -12.98
C LEU A 140 -4.58 -11.05 -12.37
N VAL A 141 -3.58 -10.43 -11.75
CA VAL A 141 -2.45 -11.12 -11.12
C VAL A 141 -2.63 -11.22 -9.60
N PRO A 142 -2.08 -12.25 -8.93
CA PRO A 142 -2.03 -12.28 -7.47
C PRO A 142 -1.20 -11.11 -6.93
N GLU A 143 -1.51 -10.62 -5.72
CA GLU A 143 -0.62 -9.72 -5.01
C GLU A 143 0.69 -10.43 -4.65
N SER A 144 1.83 -9.76 -4.85
CA SER A 144 3.17 -10.34 -4.72
C SER A 144 3.80 -10.21 -3.34
N LEU A 145 3.08 -9.64 -2.36
CA LEU A 145 3.62 -9.54 -1.00
C LEU A 145 3.28 -10.82 -0.22
N PRO A 146 4.28 -11.55 0.31
CA PRO A 146 3.99 -12.45 1.42
C PRO A 146 3.36 -11.59 2.52
N ALA A 147 2.25 -12.07 3.09
CA ALA A 147 1.66 -11.43 4.25
C ALA A 147 2.77 -11.24 5.31
N LEU A 148 3.08 -9.98 5.64
CA LEU A 148 3.89 -9.64 6.81
C LEU A 148 3.20 -10.12 8.09
#